data_AF-C0CGW6-F1
#
_entry.id   AF-C0CGW6-F1
#
_cell.length_a   1.000
_cell.length_b   1.000
_cell.length_c   1.000
_cell.angle_alpha   90.00
_cell.angle_beta   90.00
_cell.angle_gamma   90.00
#
_symmetry.space_group_name_H-M   'P 1'
#
loop_
_entity.id
_entity.type
_entity.pdbx_description
1 polymer ?
#
loop_
_entity_poly.entity_id
_entity_poly.type
_entity_poly.pdbx_seq_one_letter_code
_entity_poly.pdbx_strand_id
1 'polypeptide(L)' 'MGDNVSVGAGANIIGPVHVGNNAVIGAGAVVLKDVPDNCIAVGVPARIIEKNRRNKVNEKSDACIRNASGSY' A
#
# COMPACT_ATOMS: atom_id res chain seq x y z
N MET A 1 -19.52 4.62 -0.60
CA MET A 1 -18.40 4.54 0.34
C MET A 1 -18.83 3.58 1.45
N GLY A 2 -18.03 2.57 1.77
CA GLY A 2 -18.28 1.65 2.88
C GLY A 2 -17.79 2.15 4.23
N ASP A 3 -17.75 1.27 5.22
CA ASP A 3 -17.31 1.52 6.59
C ASP A 3 -15.77 1.41 6.74
N ASN A 4 -15.20 2.24 7.63
CA ASN A 4 -13.77 2.29 7.93
C ASN A 4 -12.86 2.49 6.69
N VAL A 5 -13.27 3.36 5.76
CA VAL A 5 -12.46 3.74 4.60
C VAL A 5 -11.44 4.81 4.99
N SER A 6 -10.16 4.55 4.71
CA SER A 6 -9.08 5.52 4.92
C SER A 6 -8.72 6.18 3.59
N VAL A 7 -8.76 7.52 3.53
CA VAL A 7 -8.41 8.27 2.32
C VAL A 7 -7.20 9.16 2.59
N GLY A 8 -6.12 8.91 1.86
CA GLY A 8 -4.92 9.73 1.92
C GLY A 8 -5.11 11.11 1.29
N ALA A 9 -4.34 12.08 1.76
CA ALA A 9 -4.39 13.46 1.25
C ALA A 9 -4.10 13.52 -0.27
N GLY A 10 -4.88 14.33 -0.99
CA GLY A 10 -4.75 14.49 -2.45
C GLY A 10 -5.22 13.29 -3.28
N ALA A 11 -5.96 12.34 -2.70
CA ALA A 11 -6.62 11.29 -3.45
C ALA A 11 -7.78 11.85 -4.27
N ASN A 12 -7.84 11.50 -5.56
CA ASN A 12 -8.91 11.88 -6.47
C ASN A 12 -9.73 10.65 -6.86
N ILE A 13 -11.03 10.70 -6.57
CA ILE A 13 -12.00 9.66 -6.90
C ILE A 13 -12.86 10.21 -8.03
N ILE A 14 -12.70 9.64 -9.23
CA ILE A 14 -13.32 10.19 -10.45
C ILE A 14 -14.32 9.18 -11.01
N GLY A 15 -15.60 9.54 -10.96
CA GLY A 15 -16.71 8.75 -11.51
C GLY A 15 -17.53 8.00 -10.45
N PRO A 16 -18.53 7.20 -10.89
CA PRO A 16 -19.39 6.41 -10.01
C PRO A 16 -18.64 5.15 -9.55
N VAL A 17 -17.63 5.32 -8.71
CA VAL A 17 -16.83 4.21 -8.18
C VAL A 17 -17.26 3.83 -6.77
N HIS A 18 -17.34 2.53 -6.54
CA HIS A 18 -17.62 1.93 -5.26
C HIS A 18 -16.32 1.69 -4.49
N VAL A 19 -16.31 2.08 -3.22
CA VAL A 19 -15.21 1.83 -2.30
C VAL A 19 -15.74 0.95 -1.17
N GLY A 20 -15.24 -0.28 -1.11
CA GLY A 20 -15.61 -1.28 -0.12
C GLY A 20 -15.15 -0.96 1.30
N ASN A 21 -15.59 -1.78 2.24
CA ASN A 21 -15.28 -1.68 3.66
C ASN A 21 -13.80 -1.94 3.94
N ASN A 22 -13.22 -1.21 4.89
CA ASN A 22 -11.79 -1.26 5.23
C ASN A 22 -10.85 -0.97 4.04
N ALA A 23 -11.35 -0.30 3.00
CA ALA A 23 -10.52 0.11 1.87
C ALA A 23 -9.60 1.27 2.26
N VAL A 24 -8.37 1.27 1.72
CA VAL A 24 -7.39 2.32 2.00
C VAL A 24 -6.94 2.94 0.68
N ILE A 25 -7.23 4.22 0.49
CA ILE A 25 -6.74 5.02 -0.64
C ILE A 25 -5.44 5.71 -0.22
N GLY A 26 -4.37 5.51 -0.98
CA GLY A 26 -3.10 6.19 -0.79
C GLY A 26 -3.18 7.69 -1.07
N ALA A 27 -2.30 8.46 -0.43
CA ALA A 27 -2.14 9.88 -0.74
C ALA A 27 -1.74 10.08 -2.21
N GLY A 28 -2.38 11.03 -2.89
CA GLY A 28 -2.16 11.31 -4.30
C GLY A 28 -2.70 10.24 -5.27
N ALA A 29 -3.47 9.25 -4.83
CA ALA A 29 -3.98 8.20 -5.71
C ALA A 29 -5.16 8.67 -6.57
N VAL A 30 -5.24 8.22 -7.83
CA VAL A 30 -6.35 8.53 -8.75
C VAL A 30 -7.17 7.27 -9.01
N VAL A 31 -8.33 7.16 -8.35
CA VAL A 31 -9.23 6.01 -8.41
C VAL A 31 -10.21 6.17 -9.57
N LEU A 32 -10.11 5.24 -10.53
CA LEU A 32 -10.93 5.19 -11.75
C LEU A 32 -11.79 3.93 -11.85
N LYS A 33 -11.62 2.99 -10.91
CA LYS A 33 -12.30 1.69 -10.88
C LYS A 33 -12.75 1.37 -9.46
N ASP A 34 -13.75 0.52 -9.35
CA ASP A 34 -14.26 0.04 -8.06
C ASP A 34 -13.16 -0.63 -7.24
N VAL A 35 -13.14 -0.32 -5.94
CA VAL A 35 -12.20 -0.85 -4.97
C VAL A 35 -12.94 -1.85 -4.08
N PRO A 36 -12.60 -3.15 -4.12
CA PRO A 36 -13.24 -4.16 -3.28
C PRO A 36 -12.87 -4.01 -1.80
N ASP A 37 -13.58 -4.72 -0.93
CA ASP A 37 -13.36 -4.69 0.51
C ASP A 37 -11.94 -5.14 0.89
N ASN A 38 -11.40 -4.59 1.98
CA ASN A 38 -10.07 -4.91 2.52
C ASN A 38 -8.89 -4.68 1.56
N CYS A 39 -9.07 -3.85 0.54
CA CYS A 39 -8.05 -3.56 -0.47
C CYS A 39 -7.44 -2.16 -0.30
N ILE A 40 -6.22 -2.00 -0.81
CA ILE A 40 -5.48 -0.74 -0.77
C ILE A 40 -5.30 -0.22 -2.20
N ALA A 41 -5.75 0.98 -2.52
CA ALA A 41 -5.59 1.58 -3.84
C ALA A 41 -4.56 2.73 -3.78
N VAL A 42 -3.43 2.60 -4.47
CA VAL A 42 -2.34 3.60 -4.46
C VAL A 42 -1.85 3.90 -5.87
N GLY A 43 -1.29 5.09 -6.08
CA GLY A 43 -0.66 5.51 -7.34
C GLY A 43 -1.60 6.22 -8.31
N VAL A 44 -1.01 6.75 -9.39
CA VAL A 44 -1.70 7.45 -10.48
C VAL A 44 -1.29 6.81 -11.81
N PRO A 45 -2.17 6.06 -12.49
CA PRO A 45 -3.52 5.65 -12.08
C PRO A 45 -3.50 4.64 -10.91
N ALA A 46 -4.57 4.61 -10.09
CA ALA A 46 -4.62 3.77 -8.90
C ALA A 46 -4.53 2.28 -9.22
N ARG A 47 -3.64 1.59 -8.52
CA ARG A 47 -3.50 0.13 -8.55
C ARG A 47 -3.97 -0.46 -7.24
N ILE A 48 -4.79 -1.50 -7.34
CA ILE A 48 -5.30 -2.23 -6.19
C ILE A 48 -4.21 -3.19 -5.72
N ILE A 49 -3.78 -3.03 -4.47
CA ILE A 49 -2.88 -3.91 -3.76
C ILE A 49 -3.72 -4.64 -2.72
N GLU A 50 -3.82 -5.95 -2.86
CA GLU A 50 -4.38 -6.78 -1.79
C GLU A 50 -3.50 -6.64 -0.55
N LYS A 51 -4.14 -6.57 0.61
CA LYS A 51 -3.49 -6.51 1.92
C LYS A 51 -2.86 -7.86 2.29
N ASN A 52 -2.16 -8.49 1.36
CA ASN A 52 -1.41 -9.70 1.61
C ASN A 52 -0.07 -9.31 2.23
N ARG A 53 -0.05 -9.26 3.56
CA ARG A 53 1.08 -8.93 4.45
C ARG A 53 2.28 -9.85 4.18
N ARG A 54 2.98 -9.67 3.06
CA ARG A 54 4.31 -10.25 2.81
C ARG A 54 5.35 -9.19 3.14
N ASN A 55 5.62 -9.07 4.44
CA ASN A 55 6.78 -8.37 4.93
C ASN A 55 8.02 -9.18 4.54
N LYS A 56 8.55 -8.95 3.34
CA LYS A 56 9.91 -9.38 2.99
C LYS A 56 10.89 -8.45 3.68
N VAL A 57 11.10 -8.64 4.98
CA VAL A 57 12.25 -8.04 5.65
C VAL A 57 13.46 -8.75 5.05
N ASN A 58 14.20 -8.03 4.23
CA ASN A 58 15.31 -8.55 3.45
C ASN A 58 16.44 -8.99 4.41
N GLU A 59 16.52 -10.29 4.66
CA GLU A 59 17.57 -11.03 5.37
C GLU A 59 19.00 -10.87 4.82
N LYS A 60 19.25 -9.95 3.87
CA LYS A 60 20.55 -9.81 3.19
C LYS A 60 21.48 -8.71 3.73
N SER A 61 21.08 -7.89 4.70
CA SER A 61 21.95 -6.85 5.27
C SER A 61 22.88 -7.32 6.40
N ASP A 62 22.61 -8.48 7.01
CA ASP A 62 23.41 -8.96 8.16
C ASP A 62 24.76 -9.59 7.79
N ALA A 63 25.02 -9.85 6.50
CA ALA A 63 26.27 -10.49 6.07
C ALA A 63 27.49 -9.56 6.12
N CYS A 64 27.31 -8.23 5.94
CA CYS A 64 28.41 -7.27 5.97
C CYS A 64 28.87 -6.93 7.39
N ILE A 65 27.94 -6.92 8.36
CA ILE A 65 28.23 -6.47 9.73
C ILE A 65 29.05 -7.52 10.51
N ARG A 66 28.94 -8.80 10.17
CA ARG A 66 29.59 -9.90 10.91
C ARG A 66 31.09 -10.11 10.62
N ASN A 67 31.65 -9.47 9.58
CA ASN A 67 33.05 -9.69 9.18
C ASN A 67 33.98 -8.51 9.49
N ALA A 68 33.48 -7.42 10.09
CA ALA A 68 34.28 -6.23 10.39
C ALA A 68 34.97 -6.26 11.76
N SER A 69 34.74 -7.29 12.59
CA SER A 69 35.38 -7.46 13.90
C SER A 69 36.31 -8.67 13.90
N GLY A 70 37.54 -8.52 13.37
CA GLY A 70 38.51 -9.63 13.40
C GLY A 70 39.80 -9.46 12.63
N SER A 71 40.22 -8.25 12.27
CA SER A 71 41.59 -8.00 11.79
C SER A 71 42.09 -6.70 12.40
N TYR A 72 42.42 -6.76 13.68
CA TYR A 72 43.49 -5.99 14.29
C TYR A 72 44.09 -6.84 15.41
#